data_AF-A0AAD5YMQ8-F1
#
_entry.id   AF-A0AAD5YMQ8-F1
#
_cell.length_a   1.000
_cell.length_b   1.000
_cell.length_c   1.000
_cell.angle_alpha   90.00
_cell.angle_beta   90.00
_cell.angle_gamma   90.00
#
_symmetry.space_group_name_H-M   'P 1'
#
loop_
_entity.id
_entity.type
_entity.pdbx_description
1 polymer ?
#
loop_
_entity_poly.entity_id
_entity_poly.type
_entity_poly.pdbx_seq_one_letter_code
_entity_poly.pdbx_strand_id
1 'polypeptide(L)' 'MEQKQMLGEVLYMKIAPTQPDLAGKITGMLLEMDNAELLHLLEAPDALNNKVTEALAVLHEFSQKETTEAK' A
#
# COMPACT_ATOMS: atom_id res chain seq x y z
N MET A 1 18.50 -4.87 -0.60
CA MET A 1 17.59 -3.70 -0.51
C MET A 1 16.92 -3.39 -1.84
N GLU A 2 17.55 -3.69 -2.98
CA GLU A 2 17.01 -3.41 -4.33
C GLU A 2 15.71 -4.17 -4.66
N GLN A 3 15.54 -5.40 -4.18
CA GLN A 3 14.35 -6.20 -4.50
C GLN A 3 13.05 -5.57 -3.97
N LYS A 4 13.05 -5.03 -2.74
CA LYS A 4 11.88 -4.34 -2.18
C LYS A 4 11.57 -3.05 -2.95
N GLN A 5 12.59 -2.33 -3.42
CA GLN A 5 12.37 -1.14 -4.25
C GLN A 5 11.68 -1.50 -5.57
N MET A 6 12.17 -2.54 -6.27
CA MET A 6 11.52 -3.00 -7.50
C MET A 6 10.08 -3.47 -7.26
N LEU A 7 9.85 -4.26 -6.20
CA LEU A 7 8.49 -4.69 -5.84
C LEU A 7 7.58 -3.49 -5.54
N GLY A 8 8.12 -2.48 -4.86
CA GLY A 8 7.44 -1.23 -4.55
C GLY A 8 7.01 -0.48 -5.80
N GLU A 9 7.91 -0.29 -6.75
CA GLU A 9 7.59 0.38 -8.02
C GLU A 9 6.49 -0.35 -8.79
N VAL A 10 6.56 -1.69 -8.87
CA VAL A 10 5.55 -2.49 -9.55
C VAL A 10 4.18 -2.40 -8.84
N LEU A 11 4.17 -2.48 -7.51
CA LEU A 11 2.95 -2.31 -6.71
C LEU A 11 2.35 -0.92 -6.90
N TYR A 12 3.17 0.12 -6.83
CA TYR A 12 2.75 1.50 -7.06
C TYR A 12 2.09 1.66 -8.43
N MET A 13 2.70 1.11 -9.49
CA MET A 13 2.14 1.16 -10.85
C MET A 13 0.78 0.45 -10.97
N LYS A 14 0.50 -0.56 -10.14
CA LYS A 14 -0.80 -1.24 -10.08
C LYS A 14 -1.85 -0.45 -9.27
N ILE A 15 -1.43 0.27 -8.23
CA ILE A 15 -2.34 0.99 -7.31
C ILE A 15 -2.61 2.43 -7.79
N ALA A 16 -1.63 3.11 -8.38
CA ALA A 16 -1.72 4.50 -8.83
C ALA A 16 -2.90 4.77 -9.80
N PRO A 17 -3.28 3.86 -10.72
CA PRO A 17 -4.45 4.06 -11.56
C PRO A 17 -5.79 4.10 -10.80
N THR A 18 -5.89 3.44 -9.63
CA THR A 18 -7.13 3.40 -8.83
C THR A 18 -7.13 4.43 -7.70
N GLN A 19 -6.00 4.62 -7.03
CA GLN A 19 -5.81 5.59 -5.94
C GLN A 19 -4.48 6.35 -6.11
N PRO A 20 -4.40 7.32 -7.04
CA PRO A 20 -3.16 8.07 -7.27
C PRO A 20 -2.69 8.84 -6.03
N ASP A 21 -3.61 9.46 -5.28
CA ASP A 21 -3.27 10.28 -4.11
C ASP A 21 -2.74 9.46 -2.92
N LEU A 22 -3.17 8.20 -2.80
CA LEU A 22 -2.82 7.33 -1.68
C LEU A 22 -1.86 6.20 -2.09
N ALA A 23 -1.57 6.02 -3.38
CA ALA A 23 -0.72 4.95 -3.88
C ALA A 23 0.65 4.92 -3.21
N GLY A 24 1.26 6.09 -2.97
CA GLY A 24 2.54 6.17 -2.28
C GLY A 24 2.48 5.64 -0.84
N LYS A 25 1.46 6.06 -0.08
CA LYS A 25 1.26 5.61 1.31
C LYS A 25 0.92 4.13 1.38
N ILE A 26 -0.01 3.67 0.55
CA ILE A 26 -0.44 2.27 0.50
C ILE A 26 0.74 1.37 0.10
N THR A 27 1.48 1.74 -0.95
CA THR A 27 2.67 0.99 -1.38
C THR A 27 3.70 0.91 -0.25
N GLY A 28 3.94 2.03 0.45
CA GLY A 28 4.82 2.06 1.62
C GLY A 28 4.39 1.09 2.72
N MET A 29 3.09 1.05 3.05
CA MET A 29 2.54 0.12 4.03
C MET A 29 2.67 -1.34 3.60
N LEU A 30 2.41 -1.65 2.32
CA LEU A 30 2.58 -3.00 1.79
C LEU A 30 4.05 -3.43 1.79
N LEU A 31 4.99 -2.50 1.56
CA LEU A 31 6.42 -2.80 1.59
C LEU A 31 6.95 -3.20 2.97
N GLU A 32 6.18 -3.02 4.05
CA GLU A 32 6.51 -3.56 5.37
C GLU A 32 6.34 -5.08 5.44
N MET A 33 5.56 -5.68 4.52
CA MET A 33 5.36 -7.13 4.40
C MET A 33 6.61 -7.85 3.90
N ASP A 34 6.60 -9.18 4.02
CA ASP A 34 7.67 -10.03 3.51
C ASP A 34 7.66 -10.12 1.97
N ASN A 35 8.83 -10.30 1.37
CA ASN A 35 8.97 -10.38 -0.09
C ASN A 35 8.11 -11.50 -0.70
N ALA A 36 7.91 -12.60 0.03
CA ALA A 36 7.08 -13.71 -0.42
C ALA A 36 5.60 -13.32 -0.51
N GLU A 37 5.09 -12.56 0.47
CA GLU A 37 3.72 -12.05 0.43
C GLU A 37 3.55 -11.01 -0.67
N LEU A 38 4.53 -10.10 -0.83
CA LEU A 38 4.49 -9.10 -1.90
C LEU A 38 4.47 -9.74 -3.28
N LEU A 39 5.24 -10.81 -3.50
CA LEU A 39 5.19 -11.58 -4.74
C LEU A 39 3.80 -12.22 -4.93
N HIS A 40 3.22 -12.80 -3.89
CA HIS A 40 1.87 -13.34 -3.95
C HIS A 40 0.83 -12.28 -4.33
N LEU A 41 0.92 -11.07 -3.77
CA LEU A 41 0.04 -9.94 -4.14
C LEU A 41 0.21 -9.52 -5.60
N LEU A 42 1.42 -9.61 -6.15
CA LEU A 42 1.65 -9.30 -7.57
C LEU A 42 1.04 -10.34 -8.51
N GLU A 43 0.99 -11.60 -8.08
CA GLU A 43 0.41 -12.73 -8.82
C GLU A 43 -1.12 -12.86 -8.62
N ALA A 44 -1.66 -12.33 -7.52
CA ALA A 44 -3.07 -12.42 -7.14
C ALA A 44 -3.73 -11.04 -7.05
N PRO A 45 -4.37 -10.54 -8.13
CA PRO A 45 -5.02 -9.22 -8.16
C PRO A 45 -6.10 -9.04 -7.09
N ASP A 46 -6.86 -10.09 -6.79
CA ASP A 46 -7.91 -10.05 -5.75
C ASP A 46 -7.31 -9.86 -4.36
N ALA A 47 -6.19 -10.53 -4.07
CA ALA A 47 -5.47 -10.39 -2.81
C ALA A 47 -4.88 -8.98 -2.66
N LEU A 48 -4.32 -8.44 -3.76
CA LEU A 48 -3.82 -7.06 -3.79
C LEU A 48 -4.94 -6.06 -3.49
N ASN A 49 -6.09 -6.19 -4.15
CA ASN A 49 -7.23 -5.30 -3.93
C ASN A 49 -7.75 -5.36 -2.49
N ASN A 50 -7.82 -6.56 -1.90
CA ASN A 50 -8.18 -6.71 -0.49
C ASN A 50 -7.19 -5.99 0.43
N LYS A 51 -5.89 -6.15 0.20
CA LYS A 51 -4.85 -5.48 0.98
C LYS A 51 -4.84 -3.96 0.80
N VAL A 52 -5.07 -3.48 -0.41
CA VAL A 52 -5.25 -2.05 -0.69
C VAL A 52 -6.45 -1.52 0.08
N THR A 53 -7.56 -2.26 0.12
CA THR A 53 -8.78 -1.86 0.85
C THR A 53 -8.54 -1.81 2.37
N GLU A 54 -7.84 -2.80 2.93
CA GLU A 54 -7.43 -2.79 4.34
C GLU A 54 -6.52 -1.59 4.64
N ALA A 55 -5.49 -1.36 3.82
CA ALA A 55 -4.59 -0.23 3.98
C ALA A 55 -5.32 1.12 3.86
N LEU A 56 -6.31 1.23 2.97
CA LEU A 56 -7.16 2.41 2.85
C LEU A 56 -7.99 2.66 4.10
N ALA A 57 -8.60 1.63 4.68
CA ALA A 57 -9.36 1.74 5.91
C ALA A 57 -8.47 2.24 7.06
N VAL A 58 -7.28 1.66 7.20
CA VAL A 58 -6.28 2.08 8.19
C VAL A 58 -5.86 3.53 7.94
N LEU A 59 -5.50 3.89 6.70
CA LEU A 59 -5.12 5.27 6.36
C LEU A 59 -6.22 6.28 6.66
N HIS A 60 -7.48 5.91 6.43
CA HIS A 60 -8.62 6.77 6.75
C HIS A 60 -8.75 6.98 8.27
N GLU A 61 -8.60 5.93 9.08
CA GLU A 61 -8.58 6.04 10.55
C GLU A 61 -7.39 6.87 11.07
N PHE A 62 -6.21 6.69 10.48
CA PHE A 62 -5.02 7.48 10.84
C PHE A 62 -5.15 8.94 10.42
N SER A 63 -5.70 9.23 9.24
CA SER A 63 -5.90 10.61 8.77
C SER A 63 -6.91 11.37 9.63
N GLN A 64 -7.90 10.68 10.21
CA GLN A 64 -8.83 11.25 11.19
C GLN A 64 -8.13 11.58 12.52
N LYS A 65 -7.12 10.79 12.91
CA LYS A 65 -6.35 10.99 14.15
C LYS A 65 -5.22 12.04 14.01
N GLU A 66 -4.50 12.06 12.88
CA GLU A 66 -3.41 13.03 12.63
C GLU A 66 -3.90 14.49 12.61
N THR A 67 -5.18 14.74 12.33
CA THR A 67 -5.76 16.10 12.39
C THR A 67 -5.98 16.59 13.84
N THR A 68 -5.89 15.71 14.84
CA THR A 68 -6.19 16.02 16.25
C THR A 68 -4.94 16.25 17.11
N GLU A 69 -3.75 15.84 16.66
CA GLU A 69 -2.47 15.97 17.42
C GLU A 69 -1.57 17.14 16.98
N ALA A 70 -2.07 18.05 16.14
CA ALA A 70 -1.37 19.29 15.77
C ALA A 70 -1.87 20.53 16.53
N LYS A 71 -2.31 20.38 17.79
CA LYS A 71 -2.73 21.51 18.63
C LYS A 71 -1.93 21.64 19.91
#